data_AF-A0A947VDP2-F1
#
_entry.id   AF-A0A947VDP2-F1
#
_cell.length_a   1.000
_cell.length_b   1.000
_cell.length_c   1.000
_cell.angle_alpha   90.00
_cell.angle_beta   90.00
_cell.angle_gamma   90.00
#
_symmetry.space_group_name_H-M   'P 1'
#
loop_
_entity.id
_entity.type
_entity.pdbx_description
1 polymer ?
#
loop_
_entity_poly.entity_id
_entity_poly.type
_entity_poly.pdbx_seq_one_letter_code
_entity_poly.pdbx_strand_id
1 'polypeptide(L)'
;MRIRNHRLARDDGSALAYLASPHAGAGILPRFLVLHYTAGSSAAGTVSWFCSPASHVSAHLVIARDGTITQMVPFNREAWHAGQSRWGSLSGLNRHSIGIELDNAGCLIRSGGKWVSPLTRRSYPDSDVTVAAHKNDPPGTPPCGWHAYTPEQIEATLKCGMALVNHYGLADVLGHDDIAPGRKRDPGPDFPLDSVRARLLGRGDDHPERYRTTARLYVRSGAGPDFAALPGTPLPPGTEVEVLAKHGLWWQVDVVGEVNGVMDIVGWSHSKYLEIIDG
;
A
#
# COMPACT_ATOMS: atom_id res chain seq x y z
N MET A 1 -5.17 13.12 -6.20
CA MET A 1 -3.82 13.62 -6.53
C MET A 1 -3.58 13.54 -8.02
N ARG A 2 -2.69 14.38 -8.57
CA ARG A 2 -2.37 14.42 -10.00
C ARG A 2 -0.86 14.54 -10.23
N ILE A 3 -0.39 14.15 -11.41
CA ILE A 3 1.00 14.38 -11.83
C ILE A 3 1.05 15.53 -12.84
N ARG A 4 1.93 16.49 -12.60
CA ARG A 4 2.23 17.62 -13.49
C ARG A 4 3.74 17.76 -13.61
N ASN A 5 4.28 17.74 -14.83
CA ASN A 5 5.73 17.83 -15.08
C ASN A 5 6.55 16.83 -14.24
N HIS A 6 6.06 15.59 -14.12
CA HIS A 6 6.68 14.52 -13.31
C HIS A 6 6.78 14.83 -11.81
N ARG A 7 5.94 15.75 -11.32
CA ARG A 7 5.80 16.14 -9.93
C ARG A 7 4.38 15.87 -9.45
N LEU A 8 4.25 15.44 -8.19
CA LEU A 8 2.97 15.21 -7.56
C LEU A 8 2.34 16.56 -7.16
N ALA A 9 1.06 16.70 -7.46
CA ALA A 9 0.22 17.85 -7.12
C ALA A 9 -1.07 17.37 -6.43
N ARG A 10 -1.61 18.22 -5.56
CA ARG A 10 -2.95 18.06 -4.98
C ARG A 10 -4.01 18.27 -6.06
N ASP A 11 -5.24 17.86 -5.78
CA ASP A 11 -6.34 17.91 -6.75
C ASP A 11 -6.76 19.34 -7.12
N ASP A 12 -6.60 20.27 -6.18
CA ASP A 12 -6.73 21.73 -6.39
C ASP A 12 -5.58 22.34 -7.22
N GLY A 13 -4.58 21.52 -7.57
CA GLY A 13 -3.41 21.93 -8.34
C GLY A 13 -2.25 22.47 -7.52
N SER A 14 -2.38 22.56 -6.18
CA SER A 14 -1.27 22.99 -5.33
C SER A 14 -0.13 21.97 -5.35
N ALA A 15 1.12 22.46 -5.29
CA ALA A 15 2.28 21.58 -5.21
C ALA A 15 2.38 20.93 -3.82
N LEU A 16 2.89 19.70 -3.77
CA LEU A 16 3.38 19.10 -2.53
C LEU A 16 4.81 19.56 -2.21
N ALA A 17 5.22 19.36 -0.96
CA ALA A 17 6.58 19.60 -0.52
C ALA A 17 7.60 18.90 -1.44
N TYR A 18 8.63 19.64 -1.83
CA TYR A 18 9.69 19.15 -2.68
C TYR A 18 11.05 19.54 -2.15
N LEU A 19 11.87 18.53 -1.88
CA LEU A 19 13.22 18.71 -1.41
C LEU A 19 14.12 17.84 -2.28
N ALA A 20 14.84 18.45 -3.21
CA ALA A 20 15.61 17.70 -4.20
C ALA A 20 16.74 16.89 -3.54
N SER A 21 16.77 15.58 -3.78
CA SER A 21 17.95 14.78 -3.47
C SER A 21 19.05 15.03 -4.52
N PRO A 22 20.33 15.14 -4.13
CA PRO A 22 21.44 15.17 -5.10
C PRO A 22 21.62 13.82 -5.83
N HIS A 23 21.00 12.76 -5.33
CA HIS A 23 21.14 11.39 -5.84
C HIS A 23 20.02 11.06 -6.82
N ALA A 24 20.11 11.62 -8.02
CA ALA A 24 19.18 11.31 -9.10
C ALA A 24 19.96 11.03 -10.40
N GLY A 25 19.65 9.89 -11.03
CA GLY A 25 20.33 9.39 -12.22
C GLY A 25 19.71 9.86 -13.53
N ALA A 26 19.84 9.05 -14.57
CA ALA A 26 19.38 9.38 -15.92
C ALA A 26 17.85 9.48 -16.02
N GLY A 27 17.37 9.93 -17.19
CA GLY A 27 15.95 9.88 -17.51
C GLY A 27 15.44 8.44 -17.60
N ILE A 28 14.24 8.18 -17.07
CA ILE A 28 13.61 6.87 -17.06
C ILE A 28 12.17 6.94 -17.57
N LEU A 29 11.68 5.82 -18.08
CA LEU A 29 10.25 5.54 -18.23
C LEU A 29 9.89 4.48 -17.18
N PRO A 30 9.25 4.86 -16.06
CA PRO A 30 8.98 3.94 -14.98
C PRO A 30 7.95 2.89 -15.40
N ARG A 31 8.21 1.64 -15.05
CA ARG A 31 7.35 0.48 -15.32
C ARG A 31 6.75 -0.12 -14.05
N PHE A 32 7.38 0.11 -12.90
CA PHE A 32 6.95 -0.46 -11.63
C PHE A 32 6.90 0.59 -10.53
N LEU A 33 6.04 0.37 -9.55
CA LEU A 33 6.11 1.02 -8.24
C LEU A 33 6.80 0.08 -7.26
N VAL A 34 7.75 0.57 -6.46
CA VAL A 34 8.42 -0.22 -5.42
C VAL A 34 8.24 0.46 -4.07
N LEU A 35 7.70 -0.29 -3.10
CA LEU A 35 7.43 0.18 -1.74
C LEU A 35 8.53 -0.27 -0.78
N HIS A 36 8.93 0.64 0.10
CA HIS A 36 10.01 0.50 1.08
C HIS A 36 9.55 0.98 2.46
N TYR A 37 10.22 0.52 3.51
CA TYR A 37 10.24 1.26 4.77
C TYR A 37 11.60 1.93 4.96
N THR A 38 11.62 3.01 5.75
CA THR A 38 12.86 3.75 6.00
C THR A 38 13.78 3.06 7.02
N ALA A 39 13.23 2.24 7.93
CA ALA A 39 13.87 1.73 9.16
C ALA A 39 14.38 2.83 10.10
N GLY A 40 14.13 4.09 9.72
CA GLY A 40 14.66 5.28 10.37
C GLY A 40 13.88 5.66 11.61
N SER A 41 14.26 6.80 12.17
CA SER A 41 13.59 7.36 13.34
C SER A 41 12.41 8.27 12.99
N SER A 42 12.37 8.81 11.76
CA SER A 42 11.28 9.67 11.27
C SER A 42 11.40 9.93 9.76
N ALA A 43 10.30 10.34 9.15
CA ALA A 43 10.27 10.87 7.79
C ALA A 43 11.18 12.08 7.61
N ALA A 44 11.17 13.03 8.55
CA ALA A 44 12.02 14.22 8.50
C ALA A 44 13.51 13.85 8.51
N GLY A 45 13.92 12.89 9.34
CA GLY A 45 15.28 12.35 9.34
C GLY A 45 15.64 11.68 8.02
N THR A 46 14.71 10.92 7.43
CA THR A 46 14.90 10.25 6.14
C THR A 46 15.08 11.28 5.01
N VAL A 47 14.21 12.28 4.95
CA VAL A 47 14.31 13.38 3.98
C VAL A 47 15.64 14.12 4.13
N SER A 48 16.03 14.45 5.36
CA SER A 48 17.32 15.09 5.63
C SER A 48 18.50 14.21 5.18
N TRP A 49 18.42 12.90 5.38
CA TRP A 49 19.46 11.96 4.94
C TRP A 49 19.53 11.89 3.40
N PHE A 50 18.39 11.80 2.72
CA PHE A 50 18.35 11.79 1.26
C PHE A 50 18.82 13.09 0.61
N CYS A 51 18.76 14.23 1.31
CA CYS A 51 19.38 15.49 0.88
C CYS A 51 20.92 15.50 1.04
N SER A 52 21.48 14.60 1.86
CA SER A 52 22.92 14.57 2.12
C SER A 52 23.70 13.96 0.95
N PRO A 53 24.77 14.60 0.45
CA PRO A 53 25.66 13.99 -0.54
C PRO A 53 26.28 12.66 -0.07
N ALA A 54 26.38 12.44 1.24
CA ALA A 54 26.96 11.22 1.82
C ALA A 54 26.02 10.01 1.81
N SER A 55 24.73 10.19 1.50
CA SER A 55 23.76 9.09 1.61
C SER A 55 23.89 8.06 0.50
N HIS A 56 24.21 8.49 -0.72
CA HIS A 56 24.25 7.65 -1.93
C HIS A 56 22.96 6.84 -2.14
N VAL A 57 21.84 7.33 -1.62
CA VAL A 57 20.50 6.73 -1.73
C VAL A 57 19.45 7.82 -1.84
N SER A 58 18.34 7.50 -2.49
CA SER A 58 17.17 8.37 -2.59
C SER A 58 15.95 7.55 -2.98
N ALA A 59 14.76 8.11 -2.76
CA ALA A 59 13.51 7.62 -3.32
C ALA A 59 12.77 8.75 -4.04
N HIS A 60 11.70 8.45 -4.76
CA HIS A 60 10.89 9.50 -5.38
C HIS A 60 10.02 10.20 -4.34
N LEU A 61 9.39 9.43 -3.45
CA LEU A 61 8.53 9.95 -2.37
C LEU A 61 8.97 9.41 -1.01
N VAL A 62 8.78 10.22 0.02
CA VAL A 62 8.79 9.82 1.44
C VAL A 62 7.42 10.14 2.04
N ILE A 63 6.80 9.16 2.72
CA ILE A 63 5.50 9.28 3.36
C ILE A 63 5.65 9.12 4.88
N ALA A 64 5.33 10.17 5.62
CA ALA A 64 5.35 10.17 7.08
C ALA A 64 4.17 9.39 7.69
N ARG A 65 4.24 9.10 8.99
CA ARG A 65 3.18 8.38 9.72
C ARG A 65 1.82 9.06 9.72
N ASP A 66 1.76 10.37 9.51
CA ASP A 66 0.51 11.14 9.39
C ASP A 66 0.01 11.26 7.93
N GLY A 67 0.63 10.52 7.00
CA GLY A 67 0.31 10.60 5.57
C GLY A 67 0.92 11.80 4.84
N THR A 68 1.72 12.65 5.52
CA THR A 68 2.43 13.75 4.87
C THR A 68 3.43 13.22 3.83
N ILE A 69 3.33 13.72 2.61
CA ILE A 69 4.18 13.30 1.48
C ILE A 69 5.21 14.39 1.16
N THR A 70 6.47 13.99 1.06
CA THR A 70 7.55 14.81 0.50
C THR A 70 8.07 14.15 -0.77
N GLN A 71 8.09 14.89 -1.88
CA GLN A 71 8.73 14.41 -3.11
C GLN A 71 10.20 14.82 -3.12
N MET A 72 11.06 13.90 -3.56
CA MET A 72 12.51 14.07 -3.54
C MET A 72 13.14 14.03 -4.94
N VAL A 73 12.59 13.21 -5.84
CA VAL A 73 13.07 13.02 -7.21
C VAL A 73 11.89 13.12 -8.19
N PRO A 74 12.00 13.82 -9.33
CA PRO A 74 10.98 13.80 -10.37
C PRO A 74 10.77 12.38 -10.91
N PHE A 75 9.53 12.00 -11.20
CA PHE A 75 9.18 10.63 -11.56
C PHE A 75 9.76 10.14 -12.90
N ASN A 76 10.26 11.04 -13.76
CA ASN A 76 10.98 10.69 -15.00
C ASN A 76 12.50 10.59 -14.82
N ARG A 77 12.99 10.62 -13.59
CA ARG A 77 14.41 10.52 -13.24
C ARG A 77 14.62 9.30 -12.36
N GLU A 78 15.75 8.63 -12.54
CA GLU A 78 16.15 7.52 -11.68
C GLU A 78 16.39 8.01 -10.24
N ALA A 79 15.71 7.41 -9.27
CA ALA A 79 16.09 7.51 -7.85
C ALA A 79 16.87 6.25 -7.44
N TRP A 80 17.69 6.36 -6.39
CA TRP A 80 18.60 5.29 -5.98
C TRP A 80 18.06 4.52 -4.77
N HIS A 81 16.96 3.78 -4.98
CA HIS A 81 16.22 3.07 -3.92
C HIS A 81 16.35 1.54 -4.00
N ALA A 82 16.22 0.97 -5.19
CA ALA A 82 16.17 -0.48 -5.39
C ALA A 82 17.54 -1.16 -5.27
N GLY A 83 18.63 -0.54 -5.76
CA GLY A 83 19.97 -1.12 -5.76
C GLY A 83 20.05 -2.45 -6.55
N GLN A 84 20.87 -3.40 -6.08
CA GLN A 84 20.94 -4.74 -6.71
C GLN A 84 19.59 -5.47 -6.58
N SER A 85 18.89 -5.61 -7.69
CA SER A 85 17.50 -6.04 -7.74
C SER A 85 17.16 -6.70 -9.09
N ARG A 86 16.13 -7.55 -9.11
CA ARG A 86 15.62 -8.23 -10.30
C ARG A 86 14.09 -8.43 -10.23
N TRP A 87 13.39 -8.22 -11.33
CA TRP A 87 11.98 -8.58 -11.50
C TRP A 87 11.73 -9.08 -12.92
N GLY A 88 11.23 -10.31 -13.05
CA GLY A 88 11.17 -11.01 -14.34
C GLY A 88 12.54 -11.08 -15.01
N SER A 89 12.63 -10.62 -16.26
CA SER A 89 13.89 -10.55 -17.02
C SER A 89 14.72 -9.29 -16.74
N LEU A 90 14.17 -8.30 -16.02
CA LEU A 90 14.82 -7.01 -15.79
C LEU A 90 15.68 -7.03 -14.52
N SER A 91 16.84 -6.39 -14.58
CA SER A 91 17.76 -6.19 -13.45
C SER A 91 17.99 -4.71 -13.20
N GLY A 92 18.42 -4.36 -11.98
CA GLY A 92 18.72 -2.98 -11.56
C GLY A 92 17.51 -2.07 -11.69
N LEU A 93 16.51 -2.28 -10.84
CA LEU A 93 15.17 -1.72 -10.97
C LEU A 93 15.08 -0.22 -10.75
N ASN A 94 16.12 0.45 -10.23
CA ASN A 94 16.17 1.92 -10.16
C ASN A 94 15.79 2.57 -11.51
N ARG A 95 16.32 2.04 -12.63
CA ARG A 95 16.07 2.58 -13.97
C ARG A 95 14.70 2.22 -14.57
N HIS A 96 13.90 1.45 -13.84
CA HIS A 96 12.61 0.91 -14.30
C HIS A 96 11.48 1.20 -13.30
N SER A 97 11.72 1.92 -12.21
CA SER A 97 10.72 2.04 -11.16
C SER A 97 10.71 3.38 -10.44
N ILE A 98 9.58 3.61 -9.77
CA ILE A 98 9.36 4.69 -8.83
C ILE A 98 9.43 4.09 -7.43
N GLY A 99 10.23 4.70 -6.53
CA GLY A 99 10.37 4.29 -5.14
C GLY A 99 9.53 5.17 -4.20
N ILE A 100 8.75 4.54 -3.31
CA ILE A 100 8.08 5.20 -2.18
C ILE A 100 8.63 4.63 -0.87
N GLU A 101 9.16 5.52 -0.04
CA GLU A 101 9.66 5.23 1.30
C GLU A 101 8.61 5.60 2.36
N LEU A 102 8.19 4.64 3.17
CA LEU A 102 7.25 4.87 4.26
C LEU A 102 7.97 4.91 5.61
N ASP A 103 7.69 5.93 6.41
CA ASP A 103 8.23 6.09 7.77
C ASP A 103 7.77 4.96 8.69
N ASN A 104 8.60 3.93 8.79
CA ASN A 104 8.32 2.71 9.52
C ASN A 104 9.65 2.08 9.97
N ALA A 105 9.62 1.44 11.14
CA ALA A 105 10.83 0.92 11.78
C ALA A 105 11.20 -0.49 11.32
N GLY A 106 10.32 -1.16 10.57
CA GLY A 106 10.50 -2.52 10.08
C GLY A 106 10.40 -3.55 11.21
N CYS A 107 11.24 -4.58 11.13
CA CYS A 107 11.28 -5.66 12.13
C CYS A 107 11.87 -5.16 13.47
N LEU A 108 11.18 -5.53 14.54
CA LEU A 108 11.45 -5.19 15.93
C LEU A 108 11.80 -6.46 16.71
N ILE A 109 12.61 -6.28 17.74
CA ILE A 109 13.01 -7.36 18.66
C ILE A 109 12.42 -7.11 20.05
N ARG A 110 12.13 -8.19 20.80
CA ARG A 110 11.80 -8.08 22.22
C ARG A 110 13.07 -7.83 23.02
N SER A 111 13.07 -6.77 23.83
CA SER A 111 14.14 -6.47 24.79
C SER A 111 13.54 -5.81 26.03
N GLY A 112 13.82 -6.36 27.22
CA GLY A 112 13.31 -5.82 28.49
C GLY A 112 11.78 -5.72 28.54
N GLY A 113 11.07 -6.67 27.93
CA GLY A 113 9.61 -6.67 27.85
C GLY A 113 9.02 -5.70 26.82
N LYS A 114 9.82 -4.95 26.06
CA LYS A 114 9.34 -4.00 25.03
C LYS A 114 9.73 -4.46 23.63
N TRP A 115 9.00 -4.00 22.62
CA TRP A 115 9.47 -4.06 21.24
C TRP A 115 10.43 -2.93 20.98
N VAL A 116 11.58 -3.22 20.36
CA VAL A 116 12.65 -2.25 20.14
C VAL A 116 13.16 -2.37 18.71
N SER A 117 13.35 -1.24 18.04
CA SER A 117 14.06 -1.20 16.76
C SER A 117 15.54 -1.51 17.01
N PRO A 118 16.12 -2.55 16.38
CA PRO A 118 17.54 -2.86 16.54
C PRO A 118 18.46 -1.70 16.12
N LEU A 119 18.02 -0.93 15.12
CA LEU A 119 18.78 0.18 14.54
C LEU A 119 18.71 1.45 15.41
N THR A 120 17.50 1.90 15.75
CA THR A 120 17.31 3.19 16.42
C THR A 120 17.22 3.10 17.94
N ARG A 121 17.08 1.88 18.48
CA ARG A 121 16.84 1.60 19.92
C ARG A 121 15.56 2.20 20.49
N ARG A 122 14.68 2.76 19.64
CA ARG A 122 13.35 3.23 20.05
C ARG A 122 12.45 2.05 20.42
N SER A 123 11.64 2.24 21.44
CA SER A 123 10.64 1.27 21.88
C SER A 123 9.26 1.56 21.30
N TYR A 124 8.51 0.50 21.01
CA TYR A 124 7.15 0.56 20.45
C TYR A 124 6.17 -0.19 21.36
N PRO A 125 4.94 0.34 21.58
CA PRO A 125 3.92 -0.35 22.36
C PRO A 125 3.38 -1.56 21.61
N ASP A 126 2.85 -2.55 22.32
CA ASP A 126 2.27 -3.76 21.70
C ASP A 126 1.14 -3.45 20.70
N SER A 127 0.41 -2.34 20.90
CA SER A 127 -0.66 -1.89 19.99
C SER A 127 -0.17 -1.38 18.63
N ASP A 128 1.13 -1.12 18.49
CA ASP A 128 1.76 -0.58 17.26
C ASP A 128 2.69 -1.63 16.63
N VAL A 129 2.50 -2.91 16.98
CA VAL A 129 3.34 -4.02 16.53
C VAL A 129 2.51 -5.22 16.14
N THR A 130 2.72 -5.69 14.92
CA THR A 130 2.17 -6.95 14.41
C THR A 130 3.23 -8.04 14.52
N VAL A 131 2.90 -9.20 15.10
CA VAL A 131 3.82 -10.35 15.14
C VAL A 131 3.51 -11.27 13.96
N ALA A 132 4.45 -11.36 13.01
CA ALA A 132 4.26 -12.12 11.79
C ALA A 132 5.58 -12.68 11.24
N ALA A 133 5.48 -13.80 10.52
CA ALA A 133 6.59 -14.32 9.71
C ALA A 133 6.66 -13.52 8.41
N HIS A 134 7.88 -13.32 7.88
CA HIS A 134 8.06 -12.73 6.57
C HIS A 134 7.99 -13.81 5.49
N LYS A 135 7.40 -13.50 4.32
CA LYS A 135 7.21 -14.47 3.21
C LYS A 135 8.50 -15.14 2.72
N ASN A 136 9.64 -14.45 2.86
CA ASN A 136 10.97 -14.94 2.47
C ASN A 136 11.76 -15.57 3.63
N ASP A 137 11.17 -15.74 4.82
CA ASP A 137 11.88 -16.38 5.93
C ASP A 137 12.06 -17.89 5.67
N PRO A 138 13.21 -18.48 6.04
CA PRO A 138 13.38 -19.92 5.98
C PRO A 138 12.31 -20.67 6.78
N PRO A 139 11.87 -21.86 6.35
CA PRO A 139 10.94 -22.67 7.13
C PRO A 139 11.40 -22.89 8.57
N GLY A 140 10.50 -22.69 9.53
CA GLY A 140 10.79 -22.81 10.97
C GLY A 140 11.38 -21.56 11.62
N THR A 141 11.62 -20.48 10.85
CA THR A 141 11.99 -19.17 11.42
C THR A 141 10.85 -18.62 12.29
N PRO A 142 11.09 -18.28 13.56
CA PRO A 142 10.05 -17.69 14.40
C PRO A 142 9.62 -16.30 13.89
N PRO A 143 8.34 -15.92 14.04
CA PRO A 143 7.87 -14.59 13.67
C PRO A 143 8.57 -13.51 14.53
N CYS A 144 8.84 -12.34 13.94
CA CYS A 144 9.29 -11.15 14.67
C CYS A 144 8.14 -10.13 14.79
N GLY A 145 8.35 -9.11 15.63
CA GLY A 145 7.46 -7.95 15.64
C GLY A 145 7.74 -7.06 14.43
N TRP A 146 6.72 -6.47 13.85
CA TRP A 146 6.79 -5.51 12.75
C TRP A 146 6.07 -4.25 13.19
N HIS A 147 6.72 -3.10 13.05
CA HIS A 147 6.09 -1.82 13.35
C HIS A 147 4.89 -1.61 12.41
N ALA A 148 3.73 -1.31 12.99
CA ALA A 148 2.50 -1.17 12.23
C ALA A 148 2.52 0.07 11.31
N TYR A 149 1.96 -0.04 10.11
CA TYR A 149 1.67 1.11 9.25
C TYR A 149 0.39 1.80 9.69
N THR A 150 0.38 3.13 9.64
CA THR A 150 -0.82 3.89 10.00
C THR A 150 -1.84 3.89 8.84
N PRO A 151 -3.15 4.04 9.13
CA PRO A 151 -4.17 4.21 8.09
C PRO A 151 -3.84 5.36 7.12
N GLU A 152 -3.30 6.48 7.64
CA GLU A 152 -2.94 7.66 6.85
C GLU A 152 -1.80 7.35 5.87
N GLN A 153 -0.83 6.52 6.26
CA GLN A 153 0.23 6.04 5.36
C GLN A 153 -0.32 5.19 4.23
N ILE A 154 -1.25 4.28 4.54
CA ILE A 154 -1.88 3.41 3.53
C ILE A 154 -2.71 4.26 2.56
N GLU A 155 -3.50 5.20 3.07
CA GLU A 155 -4.32 6.11 2.26
C GLU A 155 -3.44 6.99 1.35
N ALA A 156 -2.37 7.58 1.89
CA ALA A 156 -1.41 8.36 1.12
C ALA A 156 -0.74 7.53 0.03
N THR A 157 -0.40 6.28 0.32
CA THR A 157 0.19 5.34 -0.66
C THR A 157 -0.79 5.02 -1.77
N LEU A 158 -2.07 4.75 -1.45
CA LEU A 158 -3.11 4.52 -2.45
C LEU A 158 -3.35 5.75 -3.33
N LYS A 159 -3.44 6.95 -2.74
CA LYS A 159 -3.62 8.21 -3.48
C LYS A 159 -2.46 8.50 -4.43
N CYS A 160 -1.22 8.35 -3.96
CA CYS A 160 -0.03 8.54 -4.79
C CYS A 160 0.07 7.44 -5.86
N GLY A 161 -0.08 6.19 -5.44
CA GLY A 161 0.01 5.01 -6.30
C GLY A 161 -0.99 5.08 -7.46
N MET A 162 -2.24 5.46 -7.20
CA MET A 162 -3.27 5.58 -8.23
C MET A 162 -2.91 6.66 -9.25
N ALA A 163 -2.42 7.82 -8.79
CA ALA A 163 -1.95 8.86 -9.69
C ALA A 163 -0.77 8.37 -10.57
N LEU A 164 0.17 7.62 -9.98
CA LEU A 164 1.34 7.08 -10.67
C LEU A 164 0.96 6.01 -11.70
N VAL A 165 0.14 5.03 -11.31
CA VAL A 165 -0.35 3.98 -12.22
C VAL A 165 -1.09 4.60 -13.40
N ASN A 166 -2.04 5.51 -13.15
CA ASN A 166 -2.83 6.13 -14.21
C ASN A 166 -2.00 7.01 -15.15
N HIS A 167 -0.97 7.68 -14.64
CA HIS A 167 -0.15 8.58 -15.45
C HIS A 167 0.92 7.84 -16.27
N TYR A 168 1.52 6.80 -15.71
CA TYR A 168 2.66 6.09 -16.32
C TYR A 168 2.31 4.72 -16.91
N GLY A 169 1.11 4.18 -16.65
CA GLY A 169 0.74 2.82 -17.06
C GLY A 169 1.63 1.78 -16.38
N LEU A 170 1.85 1.90 -15.08
CA LEU A 170 2.72 0.98 -14.34
C LEU A 170 2.19 -0.45 -14.42
N ALA A 171 3.09 -1.39 -14.69
CA ALA A 171 2.76 -2.79 -14.91
C ALA A 171 2.63 -3.58 -13.60
N ASP A 172 3.28 -3.13 -12.52
CA ASP A 172 3.22 -3.82 -11.23
C ASP A 172 3.53 -2.88 -10.04
N VAL A 173 3.13 -3.32 -8.84
CA VAL A 173 3.39 -2.66 -7.54
C VAL A 173 4.09 -3.66 -6.62
N LEU A 174 5.36 -3.48 -6.35
CA LEU A 174 6.25 -4.46 -5.72
C LEU A 174 6.73 -4.00 -4.35
N GLY A 175 7.07 -4.96 -3.49
CA GLY A 175 7.91 -4.69 -2.33
C GLY A 175 9.39 -4.70 -2.69
N HIS A 176 10.25 -4.10 -1.86
CA HIS A 176 11.70 -4.28 -2.02
C HIS A 176 12.13 -5.73 -1.84
N ASP A 177 11.41 -6.45 -0.97
CA ASP A 177 11.52 -7.87 -0.70
C ASP A 177 11.15 -8.78 -1.88
N ASP A 178 10.30 -8.32 -2.82
CA ASP A 178 9.98 -9.01 -4.08
C ASP A 178 11.16 -8.95 -5.06
N ILE A 179 11.80 -7.78 -5.16
CA ILE A 179 12.83 -7.53 -6.18
C ILE A 179 14.26 -7.82 -5.69
N ALA A 180 14.46 -7.96 -4.37
CA ALA A 180 15.75 -8.23 -3.77
C ALA A 180 15.64 -9.26 -2.62
N PRO A 181 15.06 -10.45 -2.88
CA PRO A 181 14.90 -11.49 -1.86
C PRO A 181 16.26 -11.88 -1.26
N GLY A 182 16.29 -12.11 0.04
CA GLY A 182 17.51 -12.41 0.81
C GLY A 182 18.35 -11.19 1.20
N ARG A 183 18.24 -10.06 0.49
CA ARG A 183 18.90 -8.79 0.85
C ARG A 183 17.96 -7.83 1.58
N LYS A 184 16.67 -7.85 1.23
CA LYS A 184 15.67 -6.89 1.68
C LYS A 184 14.44 -7.59 2.26
N ARG A 185 13.80 -6.94 3.22
CA ARG A 185 12.62 -7.43 3.97
C ARG A 185 11.48 -6.40 4.03
N ASP A 186 11.67 -5.25 3.39
CA ASP A 186 10.71 -4.17 3.28
C ASP A 186 9.81 -4.36 2.04
N PRO A 187 8.52 -3.95 2.11
CA PRO A 187 7.86 -3.22 3.19
C PRO A 187 7.45 -4.10 4.39
N GLY A 188 7.65 -5.41 4.30
CA GLY A 188 7.37 -6.36 5.37
C GLY A 188 5.91 -6.82 5.43
N PRO A 189 5.60 -7.85 6.26
CA PRO A 189 4.30 -8.51 6.29
C PRO A 189 3.17 -7.67 6.89
N ASP A 190 3.49 -6.60 7.63
CA ASP A 190 2.45 -5.68 8.13
C ASP A 190 1.88 -4.80 7.00
N PHE A 191 2.70 -4.45 6.00
CA PHE A 191 2.20 -3.67 4.88
C PHE A 191 1.25 -4.52 4.04
N PRO A 192 0.02 -4.06 3.74
CA PRO A 192 -0.98 -4.83 2.99
C PRO A 192 -0.70 -4.80 1.48
N LEU A 193 0.48 -5.29 1.06
CA LEU A 193 1.00 -5.14 -0.30
C LEU A 193 0.06 -5.70 -1.35
N ASP A 194 -0.47 -6.91 -1.15
CA ASP A 194 -1.35 -7.55 -2.14
C ASP A 194 -2.67 -6.79 -2.32
N SER A 195 -3.25 -6.26 -1.23
CA SER A 195 -4.46 -5.44 -1.28
C SER A 195 -4.20 -4.10 -1.99
N VAL A 196 -3.09 -3.43 -1.66
CA VAL A 196 -2.66 -2.20 -2.33
C VAL A 196 -2.39 -2.46 -3.81
N ARG A 197 -1.65 -3.52 -4.15
CA ARG A 197 -1.37 -3.92 -5.54
C ARG A 197 -2.65 -4.16 -6.34
N ALA A 198 -3.59 -4.92 -5.78
CA ALA A 198 -4.87 -5.21 -6.42
C ALA A 198 -5.67 -3.92 -6.69
N ARG A 199 -5.79 -3.04 -5.68
CA ARG A 199 -6.52 -1.77 -5.80
C ARG A 199 -5.86 -0.79 -6.77
N LEU A 200 -4.54 -0.77 -6.85
CA LEU A 200 -3.80 0.17 -7.71
C LEU A 200 -3.75 -0.25 -9.16
N LEU A 201 -3.46 -1.52 -9.44
CA LEU A 201 -3.32 -1.99 -10.81
C LEU A 201 -4.65 -2.31 -11.46
N GLY A 202 -5.70 -2.49 -10.65
CA GLY A 202 -6.98 -3.00 -11.12
C GLY A 202 -6.74 -4.21 -12.01
N ARG A 203 -6.34 -5.37 -11.46
CA ARG A 203 -6.45 -6.61 -12.24
C ARG A 203 -7.91 -6.66 -12.71
N GLY A 204 -8.09 -6.39 -14.00
CA GLY A 204 -9.13 -5.49 -14.51
C GLY A 204 -9.06 -5.46 -16.04
N ASP A 205 -8.92 -6.60 -16.70
CA ASP A 205 -10.09 -7.27 -17.30
C ASP A 205 -11.26 -7.65 -16.37
N ASP A 206 -11.08 -7.73 -15.06
CA ASP A 206 -12.19 -7.72 -14.10
C ASP A 206 -12.34 -6.33 -13.44
N HIS A 207 -13.18 -5.46 -14.01
CA HIS A 207 -13.93 -4.59 -13.10
C HIS A 207 -14.54 -5.53 -12.05
N PRO A 208 -14.42 -5.27 -10.73
CA PRO A 208 -15.04 -6.16 -9.75
C PRO A 208 -16.48 -6.33 -10.18
N GLU A 209 -16.84 -7.58 -10.50
CA GLU A 209 -18.12 -7.91 -11.12
C GLU A 209 -19.19 -7.14 -10.35
N ARG A 210 -19.91 -6.26 -11.05
CA ARG A 210 -20.97 -5.48 -10.43
C ARG A 210 -22.17 -6.39 -10.29
N TYR A 211 -22.74 -6.39 -9.10
CA TYR A 211 -23.97 -7.09 -8.81
C TYR A 211 -25.00 -6.10 -8.28
N ARG A 212 -26.26 -6.46 -8.42
CA ARG A 212 -27.36 -5.84 -7.68
C ARG A 212 -27.91 -6.83 -6.67
N THR A 213 -28.30 -6.32 -5.51
CA THR A 213 -29.05 -7.11 -4.53
C THR A 213 -30.43 -7.47 -5.09
N THR A 214 -30.86 -8.73 -4.95
CA THR A 214 -32.21 -9.17 -5.38
C THR A 214 -33.23 -9.17 -4.24
N ALA A 215 -32.77 -9.00 -3.01
CA ALA A 215 -33.57 -8.96 -1.80
C ALA A 215 -32.95 -8.00 -0.77
N ARG A 216 -33.62 -7.81 0.38
CA ARG A 216 -33.01 -7.09 1.51
C ARG A 216 -31.83 -7.91 2.03
N LEU A 217 -30.62 -7.36 1.93
CA LEU A 217 -29.39 -8.12 2.13
C LEU A 217 -28.54 -7.51 3.26
N TYR A 218 -28.22 -8.31 4.27
CA TYR A 218 -27.31 -7.90 5.33
C TYR A 218 -25.86 -8.08 4.89
N VAL A 219 -25.05 -7.05 5.09
CA VAL A 219 -23.59 -7.12 5.01
C VAL A 219 -23.07 -7.37 6.42
N ARG A 220 -22.16 -8.33 6.59
CA ARG A 220 -21.66 -8.78 7.89
C ARG A 220 -20.15 -8.61 8.00
N SER A 221 -19.64 -8.57 9.24
CA SER A 221 -18.20 -8.45 9.50
C SER A 221 -17.38 -9.68 9.11
N GLY A 222 -18.01 -10.81 8.76
CA GLY A 222 -17.35 -12.03 8.33
C GLY A 222 -18.25 -12.97 7.52
N ALA A 223 -17.64 -13.99 6.92
CA ALA A 223 -18.26 -14.92 5.97
C ALA A 223 -19.14 -15.97 6.68
N GLY A 224 -20.32 -15.56 7.16
CA GLY A 224 -21.25 -16.47 7.83
C GLY A 224 -22.42 -15.74 8.48
N PRO A 225 -23.51 -16.46 8.82
CA PRO A 225 -24.68 -15.87 9.46
C PRO A 225 -24.41 -15.43 10.91
N ASP A 226 -23.40 -16.01 11.56
CA ASP A 226 -23.07 -15.77 12.97
C ASP A 226 -22.27 -14.47 13.19
N PHE A 227 -21.75 -13.86 12.11
CA PHE A 227 -21.05 -12.59 12.18
C PHE A 227 -22.03 -11.41 12.29
N ALA A 228 -21.63 -10.39 13.05
CA ALA A 228 -22.46 -9.20 13.28
C ALA A 228 -22.77 -8.47 11.96
N ALA A 229 -24.01 -7.99 11.82
CA ALA A 229 -24.39 -7.13 10.71
C ALA A 229 -23.75 -5.74 10.84
N LEU A 230 -23.34 -5.17 9.72
CA LEU A 230 -22.74 -3.84 9.67
C LEU A 230 -23.82 -2.75 9.73
N PRO A 231 -23.51 -1.56 10.28
CA PRO A 231 -24.38 -0.39 10.20
C PRO A 231 -24.78 -0.05 8.76
N GLY A 232 -25.96 0.54 8.57
CA GLY A 232 -26.48 0.87 7.23
C GLY A 232 -27.13 -0.32 6.49
N THR A 233 -27.13 -1.52 7.08
CA THR A 233 -27.76 -2.73 6.52
C THR A 233 -29.04 -3.10 7.28
N PRO A 234 -30.02 -3.79 6.65
CA PRO A 234 -29.95 -4.46 5.36
C PRO A 234 -30.02 -3.49 4.17
N LEU A 235 -29.25 -3.79 3.14
CA LEU A 235 -29.29 -3.11 1.84
C LEU A 235 -30.67 -3.32 1.20
N PRO A 236 -31.31 -2.29 0.62
CA PRO A 236 -32.50 -2.46 -0.21
C PRO A 236 -32.23 -3.39 -1.42
N PRO A 237 -33.26 -4.03 -2.01
CA PRO A 237 -33.13 -4.66 -3.33
C PRO A 237 -32.75 -3.61 -4.39
N GLY A 238 -31.91 -4.00 -5.34
CA GLY A 238 -31.40 -3.15 -6.40
C GLY A 238 -30.16 -2.33 -6.04
N THR A 239 -29.65 -2.44 -4.81
CA THR A 239 -28.38 -1.81 -4.41
C THR A 239 -27.23 -2.43 -5.19
N GLU A 240 -26.45 -1.59 -5.86
CA GLU A 240 -25.24 -1.99 -6.57
C GLU A 240 -24.11 -2.29 -5.58
N VAL A 241 -23.38 -3.37 -5.84
CA VAL A 241 -22.21 -3.76 -5.08
C VAL A 241 -21.12 -4.27 -6.02
N GLU A 242 -19.87 -4.07 -5.61
CA GLU A 242 -18.68 -4.60 -6.28
C GLU A 242 -18.16 -5.79 -5.47
N VAL A 243 -17.95 -6.95 -6.11
CA VAL A 243 -17.45 -8.15 -5.41
C VAL A 243 -15.93 -8.10 -5.32
N LEU A 244 -15.42 -8.08 -4.09
CA LEU A 244 -13.99 -8.02 -3.78
C LEU A 244 -13.36 -9.41 -3.60
N ALA A 245 -14.11 -10.36 -3.03
CA ALA A 245 -13.63 -11.72 -2.75
C ALA A 245 -14.80 -12.73 -2.64
N LYS A 246 -14.54 -14.01 -2.89
CA LYS A 246 -15.55 -15.09 -2.81
C LYS A 246 -15.07 -16.18 -1.84
N HIS A 247 -15.87 -16.53 -0.82
CA HIS A 247 -15.64 -17.64 0.09
C HIS A 247 -16.87 -18.57 0.17
N GLY A 248 -16.90 -19.58 -0.70
CA GLY A 248 -18.06 -20.43 -0.89
C GLY A 248 -19.29 -19.60 -1.28
N LEU A 249 -20.35 -19.69 -0.47
CA LEU A 249 -21.59 -18.92 -0.68
C LEU A 249 -21.54 -17.50 -0.13
N TRP A 250 -20.48 -17.10 0.58
CA TRP A 250 -20.34 -15.77 1.18
C TRP A 250 -19.32 -14.96 0.40
N TRP A 251 -19.74 -13.84 -0.17
CA TRP A 251 -18.90 -12.97 -0.98
C TRP A 251 -18.69 -11.65 -0.26
N GLN A 252 -17.44 -11.17 -0.28
CA GLN A 252 -17.11 -9.85 0.21
C GLN A 252 -17.51 -8.83 -0.84
N VAL A 253 -18.32 -7.85 -0.43
CA VAL A 253 -18.90 -6.83 -1.28
C VAL A 253 -18.51 -5.44 -0.76
N ASP A 254 -18.26 -4.53 -1.69
CA ASP A 254 -18.19 -3.09 -1.48
C ASP A 254 -19.51 -2.47 -1.99
N VAL A 255 -20.22 -1.72 -1.14
CA VAL A 255 -21.49 -1.10 -1.51
C VAL A 255 -21.23 0.17 -2.31
N VAL A 256 -21.78 0.22 -3.53
CA VAL A 256 -21.58 1.36 -4.41
C VAL A 256 -22.48 2.52 -3.97
N GLY A 257 -21.85 3.59 -3.49
CA GLY A 257 -22.51 4.82 -3.08
C GLY A 257 -23.07 4.79 -1.66
N GLU A 258 -23.85 5.81 -1.32
CA GLU A 258 -24.47 5.94 -0.01
C GLU A 258 -25.76 5.13 0.08
N VAL A 259 -25.90 4.30 1.11
CA VAL A 259 -27.11 3.54 1.39
C VAL A 259 -27.51 3.75 2.84
N ASN A 260 -28.77 4.13 3.07
CA ASN A 260 -29.32 4.41 4.41
C ASN A 260 -28.50 5.43 5.23
N GLY A 261 -27.89 6.43 4.57
CA GLY A 261 -27.07 7.45 5.25
C GLY A 261 -25.63 7.01 5.57
N VAL A 262 -25.19 5.87 5.05
CA VAL A 262 -23.86 5.29 5.32
C VAL A 262 -23.15 5.03 3.98
N MET A 263 -21.91 5.52 3.87
CA MET A 263 -20.99 5.22 2.77
C MET A 263 -19.93 4.19 3.21
N ASP A 264 -19.16 3.68 2.25
CA ASP A 264 -18.00 2.81 2.48
C ASP A 264 -18.33 1.50 3.25
N ILE A 265 -19.51 0.92 2.98
CA ILE A 265 -19.91 -0.35 3.59
C ILE A 265 -19.20 -1.50 2.87
N VAL A 266 -18.16 -2.05 3.49
CA VAL A 266 -17.43 -3.23 3.00
C VAL A 266 -17.58 -4.40 3.96
N GLY A 267 -18.06 -5.55 3.47
CA GLY A 267 -18.18 -6.75 4.29
C GLY A 267 -18.78 -7.93 3.53
N TRP A 268 -19.32 -8.92 4.22
CA TRP A 268 -19.69 -10.20 3.64
C TRP A 268 -21.21 -10.38 3.51
N SER A 269 -21.66 -10.81 2.33
CA SER A 269 -23.06 -11.10 2.04
C SER A 269 -23.22 -12.46 1.36
N HIS A 270 -24.40 -13.07 1.48
CA HIS A 270 -24.66 -14.36 0.84
C HIS A 270 -24.95 -14.18 -0.66
N SER A 271 -24.12 -14.82 -1.49
CA SER A 271 -24.12 -14.76 -2.97
C SER A 271 -25.46 -15.05 -3.64
N LYS A 272 -26.29 -15.96 -3.10
CA LYS A 272 -27.64 -16.24 -3.65
C LYS A 272 -28.56 -15.03 -3.82
N TYR A 273 -28.24 -13.90 -3.20
CA TYR A 273 -29.02 -12.66 -3.27
C TYR A 273 -28.33 -11.57 -4.11
N LEU A 274 -27.32 -11.95 -4.90
CA LEU A 274 -26.59 -11.07 -5.80
C LEU A 274 -26.82 -11.55 -7.23
N GLU A 275 -27.21 -10.63 -8.10
CA GLU A 275 -27.39 -10.85 -9.54
C GLU A 275 -26.44 -9.96 -10.33
N ILE A 276 -25.73 -10.52 -11.31
CA ILE A 276 -24.72 -9.80 -12.07
C ILE A 276 -25.38 -8.68 -12.90
N ILE A 277 -24.71 -7.54 -12.95
CA ILE A 277 -25.06 -6.43 -13.83
C ILE A 277 -24.18 -6.61 -15.07
N ASP A 278 -24.75 -7.18 -16.13
CA ASP A 278 -24.05 -7.28 -17.42
C ASP A 278 -23.73 -5.86 -17.93
N GLY A 279 -22.46 -5.65 -18.30
CA GLY A 279 -21.96 -4.41 -18.90
C GLY A 279 -22.25 -4.30 -20.40
#